data_AF-A0A814L3J4-F1
#
_entry.id   AF-A0A814L3J4-F1
#
_cell.length_a   1.000
_cell.length_b   1.000
_cell.length_c   1.000
_cell.angle_alpha   90.00
_cell.angle_beta   90.00
_cell.angle_gamma   90.00
#
_symmetry.space_group_name_H-M   'P 1'
#
loop_
_entity.id
_entity.type
_entity.pdbx_description
1 polymer ?
#
loop_
_entity_poly.entity_id
_entity_poly.type
_entity_poly.pdbx_seq_one_letter_code
_entity_poly.pdbx_strand_id
1 'polypeptide(L)'
;MKSHAFVRENAPHAILYGQIYSQRIKVEDMVQNKMNDSPNEQKTSKIPHTPCPEFSKFLYFLFAPTLIYRDSYPRTSSVRWQYVISQLLQFATTSLFAYYLFYRFCLPVFRHFNSEHVTLKIFVLSILNCTLPGALLLFCTFYGFLHCWLNAFAEMLRFADRQFYSDWWTATSWSSYYRTWNIVVHDWLYTYVYRDCHKLLGVKYRLVSMYAVIFLSACVHEYIISLAFGYFYPILFIQFAILGFISMLILPQRTQNNAFNVFIWASLFVGLGMQMCLYSIEWYARQNCPRSVNGALDYFIPRSLFCRESDIIQPSISNNIPKFLYDL
;
A
#
# COMPACT_ATOMS: atom_id res chain seq x y z
N MET A 1 9.34 -3.80 -2.09
CA MET A 1 9.15 -2.78 -3.16
C MET A 1 10.45 -2.04 -3.50
N LYS A 2 11.11 -1.35 -2.56
CA LYS A 2 12.35 -0.60 -2.85
C LYS A 2 13.50 -1.45 -3.38
N SER A 3 13.80 -2.58 -2.74
CA SER A 3 14.87 -3.49 -3.21
C SER A 3 14.59 -3.99 -4.63
N HIS A 4 13.33 -4.32 -4.93
CA HIS A 4 12.91 -4.68 -6.30
C HIS A 4 13.16 -3.55 -7.29
N ALA A 5 12.73 -2.32 -6.97
CA ALA A 5 12.94 -1.15 -7.83
C ALA A 5 14.43 -0.92 -8.12
N PHE A 6 15.27 -1.00 -7.08
CA PHE A 6 16.72 -0.85 -7.22
C PHE A 6 17.33 -1.89 -8.17
N VAL A 7 17.02 -3.18 -7.99
CA VAL A 7 17.54 -4.24 -8.85
C VAL A 7 17.02 -4.08 -10.28
N ARG A 8 15.72 -3.81 -10.43
CA ARG A 8 15.05 -3.76 -11.74
C ARG A 8 15.53 -2.60 -12.61
N GLU A 9 15.84 -1.45 -12.01
CA GLU A 9 16.41 -0.29 -12.72
C GLU A 9 17.88 -0.50 -13.08
N ASN A 10 18.69 -1.07 -12.18
CA ASN A 10 20.12 -1.24 -12.44
C ASN A 10 20.48 -2.45 -13.32
N ALA A 11 19.63 -3.50 -13.35
CA ALA A 11 19.92 -4.72 -14.11
C ALA A 11 20.12 -4.49 -15.63
N PRO A 12 19.26 -3.72 -16.34
CA PRO A 12 19.50 -3.41 -17.76
C PRO A 12 20.82 -2.66 -18.01
N HIS A 13 21.19 -1.72 -17.12
CA HIS A 13 22.45 -0.99 -17.23
C HIS A 13 23.66 -1.91 -17.07
N ALA A 14 23.62 -2.84 -16.11
CA ALA A 14 24.67 -3.82 -15.90
C ALA A 14 24.81 -4.78 -17.10
N ILE A 15 23.70 -5.25 -17.67
CA ILE A 15 23.70 -6.12 -18.86
C ILE A 15 24.29 -5.39 -20.07
N LEU A 16 23.84 -4.16 -20.33
CA LEU A 16 24.35 -3.34 -21.44
C LEU A 16 25.84 -3.06 -21.28
N TYR A 17 26.29 -2.73 -20.05
CA TYR A 17 27.70 -2.54 -19.75
C TYR A 17 28.52 -3.81 -20.04
N GLY A 18 28.05 -4.98 -19.59
CA GLY A 18 28.71 -6.26 -19.89
C GLY A 18 28.83 -6.53 -21.38
N GLN A 19 27.79 -6.22 -22.16
CA GLN A 19 27.81 -6.35 -23.62
C GLN A 19 28.85 -5.43 -24.27
N ILE A 20 28.84 -4.13 -23.92
CA ILE A 20 29.79 -3.14 -24.46
C ILE A 20 31.23 -3.50 -24.08
N TYR A 21 31.45 -3.91 -22.84
CA TYR A 21 32.76 -4.33 -22.35
C TYR A 21 33.28 -5.54 -23.14
N SER A 22 32.42 -6.56 -23.34
CA SER A 22 32.79 -7.75 -24.13
C SER A 22 33.09 -7.42 -25.60
N GLN A 23 32.40 -6.45 -26.20
CA GLN A 23 32.65 -5.99 -27.55
C GLN A 23 33.98 -5.23 -27.65
N ARG A 24 34.30 -4.37 -26.66
CA ARG A 24 35.58 -3.65 -26.63
C ARG A 24 36.77 -4.58 -26.48
N ILE A 25 36.71 -5.56 -25.59
CA ILE A 25 37.78 -6.57 -25.46
C ILE A 25 38.02 -7.28 -26.79
N LYS A 26 36.95 -7.72 -27.47
CA LYS A 26 37.09 -8.37 -28.79
C LYS A 26 37.73 -7.45 -29.83
N VAL A 27 37.44 -6.14 -29.80
CA VAL A 27 38.06 -5.16 -30.70
C VAL A 27 39.51 -4.90 -30.34
N GLU A 28 39.84 -4.77 -29.06
CA GLU A 28 41.22 -4.61 -28.57
C GLU A 28 42.05 -5.84 -28.93
N ASP A 29 41.53 -7.06 -28.76
CA ASP A 29 42.19 -8.31 -29.18
C ASP A 29 42.39 -8.37 -30.70
N MET A 30 41.42 -7.91 -31.51
CA MET A 30 41.55 -7.85 -32.96
C MET A 30 42.58 -6.80 -33.42
N VAL A 31 42.69 -5.67 -32.71
CA VAL A 31 43.69 -4.63 -32.98
C VAL A 31 45.08 -5.11 -32.56
N GLN A 32 45.20 -5.76 -31.40
CA GLN A 32 46.47 -6.31 -30.90
C GLN A 32 46.98 -7.43 -31.81
N ASN A 33 46.10 -8.31 -32.28
CA ASN A 33 46.46 -9.34 -33.27
C ASN A 33 46.88 -8.75 -34.63
N LYS A 34 46.43 -7.53 -34.98
CA LYS A 34 46.91 -6.79 -36.15
C LYS A 34 48.18 -5.97 -35.92
N MET A 35 48.49 -5.62 -34.67
CA MET A 35 49.65 -4.80 -34.29
C MET A 35 50.89 -5.61 -33.88
N ASN A 36 50.84 -6.95 -33.96
CA ASN A 36 51.98 -7.84 -33.69
C ASN A 36 53.18 -7.71 -34.65
N ASP A 37 53.27 -6.64 -35.46
CA ASP A 37 54.43 -6.29 -36.28
C ASP A 37 55.24 -5.08 -35.77
N SER A 38 54.96 -4.50 -34.59
CA SER A 38 55.82 -3.43 -34.02
C SER A 38 55.74 -3.33 -32.49
N PRO A 39 56.86 -3.13 -31.77
CA PRO A 39 56.85 -3.08 -30.32
C PRO A 39 56.46 -1.69 -29.78
N ASN A 40 55.73 -1.74 -28.66
CA ASN A 40 55.48 -0.70 -27.66
C ASN A 40 54.38 0.35 -27.93
N GLU A 41 53.29 0.24 -27.15
CA GLU A 41 52.79 1.33 -26.30
C GLU A 41 51.79 0.77 -25.26
N GLN A 42 52.13 0.83 -23.97
CA GLN A 42 51.19 0.62 -22.88
C GLN A 42 50.19 1.79 -22.84
N LYS A 43 49.03 1.62 -23.48
CA LYS A 43 47.87 2.50 -23.26
C LYS A 43 47.02 1.95 -22.14
N THR A 44 47.21 2.49 -20.94
CA THR A 44 46.25 2.42 -19.83
C THR A 44 44.94 3.08 -20.27
N SER A 45 44.05 2.30 -20.90
CA SER A 45 42.68 2.72 -21.16
C SER A 45 41.97 2.83 -19.80
N LYS A 46 41.71 4.07 -19.37
CA LYS A 46 40.89 4.32 -18.17
C LYS A 46 39.55 3.60 -18.37
N ILE A 47 39.32 2.57 -17.56
CA ILE A 47 38.06 1.85 -17.48
C ILE A 47 36.97 2.90 -17.21
N PRO A 48 35.90 2.97 -18.02
CA PRO A 48 34.82 3.91 -17.77
C PRO A 48 34.18 3.61 -16.41
N HIS A 49 33.68 4.67 -15.76
CA HIS A 49 32.97 4.61 -14.47
C HIS A 49 32.14 3.33 -14.34
N THR A 50 32.34 2.63 -13.22
CA THR A 50 31.60 1.40 -12.88
C THR A 50 30.08 1.62 -13.06
N PRO A 51 29.35 0.65 -13.63
CA PRO A 51 27.90 0.75 -13.83
C PRO A 51 27.11 0.68 -12.50
N CYS A 52 27.78 0.38 -11.40
CA CYS A 52 27.17 0.25 -10.10
C CYS A 52 26.93 1.63 -9.47
N PRO A 53 25.71 1.91 -9.00
CA PRO A 53 25.44 3.14 -8.29
C PRO A 53 26.20 3.17 -6.95
N GLU A 54 26.61 4.36 -6.55
CA GLU A 54 27.22 4.60 -5.24
C GLU A 54 26.27 4.20 -4.10
N PHE A 55 26.82 3.61 -3.04
CA PHE A 55 26.03 3.22 -1.87
C PHE A 55 25.26 4.39 -1.24
N SER A 56 25.83 5.60 -1.28
CA SER A 56 25.18 6.84 -0.81
C SER A 56 23.85 7.11 -1.51
N LYS A 57 23.77 6.88 -2.83
CA LYS A 57 22.55 7.06 -3.62
C LYS A 57 21.48 6.04 -3.24
N PHE A 58 21.89 4.78 -3.03
CA PHE A 58 20.99 3.74 -2.55
C PHE A 58 20.46 4.04 -1.14
N LEU A 59 21.33 4.50 -0.23
CA LEU A 59 20.94 4.87 1.12
C LEU A 59 19.96 6.04 1.12
N TYR A 60 20.20 7.06 0.28
CA TYR A 60 19.24 8.17 0.09
C TYR A 60 17.88 7.67 -0.42
N PHE A 61 17.87 6.81 -1.43
CA PHE A 61 16.64 6.21 -1.96
C PHE A 61 15.88 5.42 -0.90
N LEU A 62 16.56 4.72 0.01
CA LEU A 62 15.91 3.94 1.07
C LEU A 62 15.00 4.80 1.95
N PHE A 63 15.41 6.05 2.24
CA PHE A 63 14.63 6.98 3.04
C PHE A 63 13.73 7.92 2.21
N ALA A 64 14.03 8.15 0.94
CA ALA A 64 13.22 9.02 0.08
C ALA A 64 11.75 8.56 0.01
N PRO A 65 10.76 9.47 0.05
CA PRO A 65 9.33 9.12 0.01
C PRO A 65 8.86 8.75 -1.42
N THR A 66 9.62 7.94 -2.12
CA THR A 66 9.31 7.39 -3.45
C THR A 66 9.70 5.92 -3.51
N LEU A 67 9.04 5.18 -4.40
CA LEU A 67 9.32 3.76 -4.66
C LEU A 67 10.03 3.54 -6.00
N ILE A 68 10.23 4.58 -6.80
CA ILE A 68 10.99 4.50 -8.06
C ILE A 68 12.44 4.88 -7.80
N TYR A 69 13.36 3.99 -8.18
CA TYR A 69 14.80 4.27 -8.08
C TYR A 69 15.26 5.17 -9.23
N ARG A 70 16.06 6.20 -8.91
CA ARG A 70 16.80 7.05 -9.86
C ARG A 70 18.12 7.46 -9.24
N ASP A 71 19.17 7.62 -10.06
CA ASP A 71 20.49 8.04 -9.57
C ASP A 71 20.52 9.50 -9.10
N SER A 72 19.62 10.33 -9.63
CA SER A 72 19.47 11.74 -9.28
C SER A 72 18.01 12.10 -9.13
N TYR A 73 17.66 12.66 -7.97
CA TYR A 73 16.34 13.20 -7.67
C TYR A 73 16.37 14.73 -7.65
N PRO A 74 15.28 15.41 -8.00
CA PRO A 74 15.20 16.87 -7.85
C PRO A 74 15.28 17.21 -6.35
N ARG A 75 16.13 18.18 -5.99
CA ARG A 75 16.40 18.55 -4.60
C ARG A 75 16.05 19.99 -4.28
N THR A 76 15.56 20.25 -3.07
CA THR A 76 15.38 21.62 -2.56
C THR A 76 16.73 22.22 -2.13
N SER A 77 16.85 23.54 -2.11
CA SER A 77 18.09 24.24 -1.74
C SER A 77 18.41 24.12 -0.24
N SER A 78 17.40 24.31 0.61
CA SER A 78 17.51 24.24 2.07
C SER A 78 16.38 23.40 2.68
N VAL A 79 16.54 23.05 3.96
CA VAL A 79 15.51 22.38 4.77
C VAL A 79 14.80 23.43 5.60
N ARG A 80 13.48 23.54 5.46
CA ARG A 80 12.64 24.43 6.27
C ARG A 80 12.15 23.67 7.51
N TRP A 81 12.94 23.73 8.59
CA TRP A 81 12.63 22.99 9.83
C TRP A 81 11.29 23.37 10.47
N GLN A 82 10.86 24.63 10.36
CA GLN A 82 9.53 25.04 10.82
C GLN A 82 8.41 24.28 10.10
N TYR A 83 8.56 24.06 8.79
CA TYR A 83 7.61 23.26 8.01
C TYR A 83 7.66 21.79 8.46
N VAL A 84 8.86 21.21 8.64
CA VAL A 84 9.00 19.83 9.14
C VAL A 84 8.29 19.64 10.48
N ILE A 85 8.55 20.52 11.45
CA ILE A 85 7.95 20.45 12.79
C ILE A 85 6.43 20.61 12.70
N SER A 86 5.93 21.56 11.89
CA SER A 86 4.49 21.72 11.65
C SER A 86 3.85 20.46 11.09
N GLN A 87 4.45 19.83 10.07
CA GLN A 87 3.91 18.60 9.48
C GLN A 87 3.94 17.43 10.49
N LEU A 88 5.01 17.30 11.28
CA LEU A 88 5.09 16.26 12.33
C LEU A 88 4.05 16.48 13.44
N LEU A 89 3.80 17.73 13.84
CA LEU A 89 2.76 18.05 14.82
C LEU A 89 1.35 17.77 14.28
N GLN A 90 1.10 18.08 13.01
CA GLN A 90 -0.17 17.72 12.35
C GLN A 90 -0.33 16.20 12.26
N PHE A 91 0.74 15.45 11.96
CA PHE A 91 0.73 13.99 11.96
C PHE A 91 0.40 13.41 13.35
N ALA A 92 1.02 13.94 14.41
CA ALA A 92 0.74 13.51 15.77
C ALA A 92 -0.73 13.80 16.16
N THR A 93 -1.20 15.02 15.88
CA THR A 93 -2.59 15.43 16.15
C THR A 93 -3.59 14.56 15.41
N THR A 94 -3.39 14.32 14.11
CA THR A 94 -4.30 13.51 13.29
C THR A 94 -4.28 12.04 13.70
N SER A 95 -3.14 11.52 14.14
CA SER A 95 -3.00 10.15 14.67
C SER A 95 -3.73 9.99 16.01
N LEU A 96 -3.59 10.95 16.92
CA LEU A 96 -4.33 10.97 18.19
C LEU A 96 -5.84 11.11 17.96
N PHE A 97 -6.25 11.94 17.00
CA PHE A 97 -7.65 12.09 16.62
C PHE A 97 -8.21 10.80 16.02
N ALA A 98 -7.46 10.11 15.16
CA ALA A 98 -7.86 8.80 14.63
C ALA A 98 -8.02 7.75 15.74
N TYR A 99 -7.11 7.71 16.72
CA TYR A 99 -7.24 6.86 17.90
C TYR A 99 -8.52 7.16 18.70
N TYR A 100 -8.79 8.44 18.99
CA TYR A 100 -10.00 8.87 19.68
C TYR A 100 -11.27 8.48 18.91
N LEU A 101 -11.29 8.68 17.59
CA LEU A 101 -12.41 8.29 16.73
C LEU A 101 -12.68 6.78 16.82
N PHE A 102 -11.63 5.97 16.71
CA PHE A 102 -11.76 4.53 16.81
C PHE A 102 -12.26 4.08 18.19
N TYR A 103 -11.67 4.62 19.26
CA TYR A 103 -12.03 4.30 20.64
C TYR A 103 -13.48 4.69 20.96
N ARG A 104 -13.89 5.90 20.57
CA ARG A 104 -15.20 6.45 20.95
C ARG A 104 -16.34 5.97 20.05
N PHE A 105 -16.10 5.76 18.76
CA PHE A 105 -17.17 5.48 17.79
C PHE A 105 -17.16 4.06 17.25
N CYS A 106 -15.99 3.42 17.10
CA CYS A 106 -15.93 2.06 16.56
C CYS A 106 -16.09 1.01 17.66
N LEU A 107 -15.34 1.10 18.76
CA LEU A 107 -15.40 0.10 19.84
C LEU A 107 -16.81 -0.15 20.44
N PRO A 108 -17.63 0.87 20.78
CA PRO A 108 -18.91 0.60 21.45
C PRO A 108 -19.92 -0.14 20.56
N VAL A 109 -19.83 -0.01 19.24
CA VAL A 109 -20.70 -0.72 18.28
C VAL A 109 -20.50 -2.23 18.38
N PHE A 110 -19.29 -2.69 18.70
CA PHE A 110 -18.95 -4.11 18.67
C PHE A 110 -18.86 -4.76 20.06
N ARG A 111 -18.84 -3.97 21.14
CA ARG A 111 -18.70 -4.48 22.51
C ARG A 111 -19.80 -5.48 22.91
N HIS A 112 -21.00 -5.37 22.33
CA HIS A 112 -22.16 -6.22 22.64
C HIS A 112 -22.50 -7.23 21.52
N PHE A 113 -21.69 -7.31 20.46
CA PHE A 113 -22.08 -7.99 19.21
C PHE A 113 -22.15 -9.52 19.30
N ASN A 114 -21.77 -10.11 20.44
CA ASN A 114 -21.84 -11.54 20.70
C ASN A 114 -22.92 -11.92 21.74
N SER A 115 -23.69 -10.97 22.24
CA SER A 115 -24.76 -11.25 23.22
C SER A 115 -26.13 -11.45 22.60
N GLU A 116 -26.31 -11.09 21.31
CA GLU A 116 -27.57 -11.24 20.58
C GLU A 116 -27.30 -11.79 19.17
N HIS A 117 -28.21 -12.60 18.63
CA HIS A 117 -28.09 -13.12 17.26
C HIS A 117 -27.95 -11.98 16.25
N VAL A 118 -26.90 -12.04 15.43
CA VAL A 118 -26.66 -11.08 14.35
C VAL A 118 -27.72 -11.25 13.25
N THR A 119 -28.84 -10.56 13.42
CA THR A 119 -29.88 -10.47 12.39
C THR A 119 -29.39 -9.56 11.26
N LEU A 120 -29.78 -9.82 10.01
CA LEU A 120 -29.44 -8.96 8.86
C LEU A 120 -29.72 -7.48 9.10
N LYS A 121 -30.81 -7.15 9.82
CA LYS A 121 -31.16 -5.78 10.22
C LYS A 121 -30.08 -5.13 11.08
N ILE A 122 -29.58 -5.84 12.10
CA ILE A 122 -28.54 -5.36 13.01
C ILE A 122 -27.23 -5.20 12.24
N PHE A 123 -26.90 -6.16 11.37
CA PHE A 123 -25.71 -6.09 10.54
C PHE A 123 -25.69 -4.87 9.62
N VAL A 124 -26.78 -4.61 8.89
CA VAL A 124 -26.90 -3.43 8.02
C VAL A 124 -26.83 -2.14 8.84
N LEU A 125 -27.50 -2.09 10.00
CA LEU A 125 -27.45 -0.92 10.88
C LEU A 125 -26.03 -0.67 11.40
N SER A 126 -25.27 -1.71 11.72
CA SER A 126 -23.86 -1.60 12.14
C SER A 126 -22.97 -1.09 11.02
N ILE A 127 -23.14 -1.55 9.78
CA ILE A 127 -22.40 -1.01 8.63
C ILE A 127 -22.67 0.49 8.49
N LEU A 128 -23.94 0.91 8.55
CA LEU A 128 -24.31 2.32 8.46
C LEU A 128 -23.72 3.15 9.60
N ASN A 129 -23.78 2.65 10.84
CA ASN A 129 -23.19 3.33 12.00
C ASN A 129 -21.66 3.43 11.91
N CYS A 130 -20.99 2.44 11.30
CA CYS A 130 -19.54 2.47 11.07
C CYS A 130 -19.11 3.24 9.82
N THR A 131 -20.05 3.61 8.95
CA THR A 131 -19.74 4.31 7.69
C THR A 131 -19.15 5.69 7.96
N LEU A 132 -19.75 6.49 8.85
CA LEU A 132 -19.25 7.82 9.17
C LEU A 132 -17.90 7.79 9.92
N PRO A 133 -17.72 7.01 11.00
CA PRO A 133 -16.41 6.84 11.64
C PRO A 133 -15.35 6.31 10.68
N GLY A 134 -15.70 5.34 9.82
CA GLY A 134 -14.80 4.80 8.80
C GLY A 134 -14.35 5.86 7.79
N ALA A 135 -15.27 6.71 7.32
CA ALA A 135 -14.94 7.83 6.43
C ALA A 135 -13.99 8.84 7.12
N LEU A 136 -14.24 9.20 8.38
CA LEU A 136 -13.37 10.09 9.13
C LEU A 136 -11.97 9.48 9.33
N LEU A 137 -11.89 8.19 9.64
CA LEU A 137 -10.62 7.46 9.75
C LEU A 137 -9.86 7.42 8.43
N LEU A 138 -10.55 7.25 7.30
CA LEU A 138 -9.95 7.35 5.98
C LEU A 138 -9.30 8.71 5.77
N PHE A 139 -10.03 9.81 6.04
CA PHE A 139 -9.51 11.16 5.87
C PHE A 139 -8.31 11.43 6.80
N CYS A 140 -8.39 11.01 8.06
CA CYS A 140 -7.30 11.18 9.01
C CYS A 140 -6.05 10.41 8.59
N THR A 141 -6.22 9.16 8.14
CA THR A 141 -5.11 8.31 7.68
C THR A 141 -4.51 8.84 6.38
N PHE A 142 -5.35 9.26 5.44
CA PHE A 142 -4.92 9.87 4.17
C PHE A 142 -4.10 11.14 4.44
N TYR A 143 -4.65 12.09 5.19
CA TYR A 143 -3.99 13.36 5.45
C TYR A 143 -2.76 13.18 6.36
N GLY A 144 -2.88 12.42 7.45
CA GLY A 144 -1.77 12.16 8.36
C GLY A 144 -0.59 11.49 7.65
N PHE A 145 -0.83 10.39 6.93
CA PHE A 145 0.24 9.64 6.30
C PHE A 145 0.68 10.23 4.95
N LEU A 146 -0.20 10.32 3.96
CA LEU A 146 0.19 10.71 2.61
C LEU A 146 0.56 12.20 2.51
N HIS A 147 -0.08 13.06 3.29
CA HIS A 147 0.25 14.48 3.31
C HIS A 147 1.32 14.81 4.36
N CYS A 148 1.02 14.69 5.65
CA CYS A 148 1.90 15.19 6.71
C CYS A 148 3.21 14.39 6.79
N TRP A 149 3.12 13.06 6.93
CA TRP A 149 4.29 12.20 7.10
C TRP A 149 5.22 12.21 5.88
N LEU A 150 4.70 11.98 4.66
CA LEU A 150 5.54 11.98 3.46
C LEU A 150 6.17 13.36 3.19
N ASN A 151 5.45 14.47 3.40
CA ASN A 151 6.05 15.80 3.22
C ASN A 151 7.09 16.14 4.30
N ALA A 152 6.92 15.68 5.54
CA ALA A 152 7.93 15.85 6.58
C ALA A 152 9.24 15.16 6.17
N PHE A 153 9.16 13.90 5.74
CA PHE A 153 10.33 13.16 5.24
C PHE A 153 10.91 13.75 3.96
N ALA A 154 10.05 14.22 3.04
CA ALA A 154 10.50 14.88 1.82
C ALA A 154 11.32 16.14 2.12
N GLU A 155 10.84 16.99 3.02
CA GLU A 155 11.54 18.22 3.41
C GLU A 155 12.84 17.90 4.15
N MET A 156 12.84 16.95 5.11
CA MET A 156 14.05 16.54 5.83
C MET A 156 15.15 16.01 4.89
N LEU A 157 14.77 15.28 3.84
CA LEU A 157 15.71 14.72 2.87
C LEU A 157 16.08 15.70 1.74
N ARG A 158 15.45 16.88 1.69
CA ARG A 158 15.52 17.82 0.56
C ARG A 158 15.02 17.21 -0.75
N PHE A 159 14.00 16.36 -0.69
CA PHE A 159 13.32 15.80 -1.84
C PHE A 159 12.27 16.81 -2.37
N ALA A 160 12.42 17.22 -3.63
CA ALA A 160 11.58 18.25 -4.24
C ALA A 160 10.32 17.71 -4.92
N ASP A 161 10.30 16.44 -5.32
CA ASP A 161 9.12 15.82 -5.93
C ASP A 161 8.12 15.43 -4.85
N ARG A 162 7.08 16.26 -4.65
CA ARG A 162 6.13 16.11 -3.54
C ARG A 162 4.72 15.73 -3.97
N GLN A 163 4.58 15.27 -5.21
CA GLN A 163 3.29 14.87 -5.75
C GLN A 163 2.94 13.43 -5.33
N PHE A 164 2.65 13.23 -4.04
CA PHE A 164 2.32 11.90 -3.49
C PHE A 164 0.88 11.45 -3.79
N TYR A 165 0.01 12.41 -4.08
CA TYR A 165 -1.40 12.22 -4.45
C TYR A 165 -1.85 13.38 -5.33
N SER A 166 -2.97 13.20 -6.04
CA SER A 166 -3.68 14.25 -6.79
C SER A 166 -5.10 14.39 -6.24
N ASP A 167 -5.93 15.17 -6.92
CA ASP A 167 -7.37 15.35 -6.73
C ASP A 167 -8.18 14.05 -6.92
N TRP A 168 -7.96 13.05 -6.07
CA TRP A 168 -8.71 11.79 -6.10
C TRP A 168 -10.19 11.96 -5.72
N TRP A 169 -10.54 13.02 -5.00
CA TRP A 169 -11.92 13.33 -4.60
C TRP A 169 -12.81 13.76 -5.77
N THR A 170 -12.23 14.24 -6.88
CA THR A 170 -12.95 14.60 -8.12
C THR A 170 -13.07 13.42 -9.09
N ALA A 171 -12.56 12.24 -8.73
CA ALA A 171 -12.55 11.09 -9.62
C ALA A 171 -13.98 10.67 -10.03
N THR A 172 -14.18 10.48 -11.33
CA THR A 172 -15.44 9.97 -11.92
C THR A 172 -15.34 8.51 -12.37
N SER A 173 -14.16 7.89 -12.25
CA SER A 173 -13.95 6.47 -12.53
C SER A 173 -12.96 5.85 -11.54
N TRP A 174 -13.10 4.56 -11.25
CA TRP A 174 -12.15 3.82 -10.40
C TRP A 174 -10.72 3.84 -10.93
N SER A 175 -10.57 3.82 -12.26
CA SER A 175 -9.28 4.00 -12.91
C SER A 175 -8.64 5.34 -12.57
N SER A 176 -9.42 6.43 -12.51
CA SER A 176 -8.91 7.72 -12.05
C SER A 176 -8.56 7.69 -10.57
N TYR A 177 -9.46 7.17 -9.73
CA TYR A 177 -9.24 7.07 -8.28
C TYR A 177 -7.95 6.33 -7.92
N TYR A 178 -7.71 5.14 -8.48
CA TYR A 178 -6.50 4.36 -8.20
C TYR A 178 -5.19 5.04 -8.65
N ARG A 179 -5.26 5.88 -9.68
CA ARG A 179 -4.10 6.64 -10.19
C ARG A 179 -3.76 7.85 -9.32
N THR A 180 -4.74 8.45 -8.67
CA THR A 180 -4.59 9.74 -7.99
C THR A 180 -4.55 9.64 -6.47
N TRP A 181 -5.06 8.55 -5.87
CA TRP A 181 -5.11 8.37 -4.41
C TRP A 181 -3.72 8.29 -3.76
N ASN A 182 -2.88 7.36 -4.21
CA ASN A 182 -1.52 7.16 -3.71
C ASN A 182 -0.59 6.93 -4.89
N ILE A 183 -0.06 8.03 -5.42
CA ILE A 183 0.80 8.06 -6.61
C ILE A 183 2.08 7.27 -6.35
N VAL A 184 2.62 7.30 -5.13
CA VAL A 184 3.86 6.59 -4.78
C VAL A 184 3.76 5.08 -5.04
N VAL A 185 2.68 4.45 -4.56
CA VAL A 185 2.44 3.02 -4.77
C VAL A 185 1.96 2.75 -6.19
N HIS A 186 1.08 3.61 -6.72
CA HIS A 186 0.58 3.50 -8.09
C HIS A 186 1.73 3.48 -9.10
N ASP A 187 2.70 4.40 -8.98
CA ASP A 187 3.79 4.54 -9.92
C ASP A 187 4.74 3.33 -9.88
N TRP A 188 4.95 2.75 -8.71
CA TRP A 188 5.69 1.50 -8.56
C TRP A 188 4.96 0.34 -9.27
N LEU A 189 3.66 0.19 -8.99
CA LEU A 189 2.83 -0.84 -9.62
C LEU A 189 2.79 -0.66 -11.14
N TYR A 190 2.65 0.56 -11.63
CA TYR A 190 2.61 0.86 -13.05
C TYR A 190 3.96 0.58 -13.73
N THR A 191 5.06 1.08 -13.16
CA THR A 191 6.38 1.04 -13.78
C THR A 191 6.98 -0.35 -13.81
N TYR A 192 6.78 -1.11 -12.73
CA TYR A 192 7.47 -2.39 -12.51
C TYR A 192 6.58 -3.62 -12.68
N VAL A 193 5.26 -3.50 -12.45
CA VAL A 193 4.35 -4.64 -12.58
C VAL A 193 3.57 -4.52 -13.87
N TYR A 194 2.77 -3.47 -14.04
CA TYR A 194 1.94 -3.28 -15.24
C TYR A 194 2.76 -3.27 -16.52
N ARG A 195 3.79 -2.42 -16.60
CA ARG A 195 4.59 -2.24 -17.81
C ARG A 195 5.38 -3.50 -18.18
N ASP A 196 5.87 -4.23 -17.19
CA ASP A 196 6.61 -5.47 -17.44
C ASP A 196 5.67 -6.61 -17.83
N CYS A 197 4.53 -6.79 -17.13
CA CYS A 197 3.48 -7.73 -17.54
C CYS A 197 2.99 -7.41 -18.97
N HIS A 198 2.78 -6.13 -19.29
CA HIS A 198 2.31 -5.71 -20.61
C HIS A 198 3.34 -5.98 -21.70
N LYS A 199 4.64 -5.79 -21.42
CA LYS A 199 5.74 -6.13 -22.34
C LYS A 199 5.86 -7.64 -22.57
N LEU A 200 5.67 -8.45 -21.52
CA LEU A 200 5.79 -9.91 -21.59
C LEU A 200 4.60 -10.56 -22.30
N LEU A 201 3.37 -10.13 -21.98
CA LEU A 201 2.15 -10.70 -22.55
C LEU A 201 1.81 -10.11 -23.92
N GLY A 202 2.24 -8.88 -24.20
CA GLY A 202 1.96 -8.16 -25.44
C GLY A 202 0.63 -7.37 -25.41
N VAL A 203 0.44 -6.55 -26.44
CA VAL A 203 -0.61 -5.51 -26.49
C VAL A 203 -2.03 -6.06 -26.34
N LYS A 204 -2.26 -7.30 -26.80
CA LYS A 204 -3.58 -7.96 -26.78
C LYS A 204 -4.11 -8.23 -25.36
N TYR A 205 -3.24 -8.34 -24.36
CA TYR A 205 -3.60 -8.76 -23.00
C TYR A 205 -3.53 -7.61 -21.98
N ARG A 206 -3.95 -6.41 -22.40
CA ARG A 206 -4.02 -5.24 -21.51
C ARG A 206 -4.86 -5.49 -20.26
N LEU A 207 -6.04 -6.09 -20.40
CA LEU A 207 -6.93 -6.37 -19.25
C LEU A 207 -6.29 -7.32 -18.25
N VAL A 208 -5.56 -8.33 -18.71
CA VAL A 208 -4.83 -9.28 -17.85
C VAL A 208 -3.74 -8.54 -17.08
N SER A 209 -3.02 -7.62 -17.73
CA SER A 209 -1.99 -6.81 -17.07
C SER A 209 -2.59 -5.87 -16.01
N MET A 210 -3.78 -5.31 -16.26
CA MET A 210 -4.50 -4.49 -15.29
C MET A 210 -4.99 -5.31 -14.10
N TYR A 211 -5.57 -6.49 -14.36
CA TYR A 211 -6.02 -7.41 -13.32
C TYR A 211 -4.86 -7.89 -12.44
N ALA A 212 -3.71 -8.23 -13.04
CA ALA A 212 -2.53 -8.67 -12.30
C ALA A 212 -2.06 -7.64 -11.26
N VAL A 213 -2.12 -6.35 -11.60
CA VAL A 213 -1.76 -5.25 -10.69
C VAL A 213 -2.75 -5.14 -9.54
N ILE A 214 -4.06 -5.15 -9.84
CA ILE A 214 -5.11 -5.05 -8.82
C ILE A 214 -5.08 -6.27 -7.90
N PHE A 215 -4.90 -7.47 -8.47
CA PHE A 215 -4.77 -8.72 -7.73
C PHE A 215 -3.55 -8.69 -6.80
N LEU A 216 -2.37 -8.34 -7.30
CA LEU A 216 -1.16 -8.20 -6.48
C LEU A 216 -1.37 -7.20 -5.35
N SER A 217 -1.98 -6.04 -5.65
CA SER A 217 -2.31 -5.03 -4.66
C SER A 217 -3.24 -5.61 -3.58
N ALA A 218 -4.32 -6.29 -3.97
CA ALA A 218 -5.27 -6.90 -3.05
C ALA A 218 -4.61 -7.94 -2.14
N CYS A 219 -3.76 -8.81 -2.67
CA CYS A 219 -3.01 -9.80 -1.88
C CYS A 219 -2.11 -9.13 -0.84
N VAL A 220 -1.40 -8.06 -1.21
CA VAL A 220 -0.49 -7.36 -0.29
C VAL A 220 -1.27 -6.65 0.82
N HIS A 221 -2.40 -6.01 0.51
CA HIS A 221 -3.21 -5.37 1.54
C HIS A 221 -3.81 -6.41 2.50
N GLU A 222 -4.34 -7.52 1.99
CA GLU A 222 -4.86 -8.60 2.82
C GLU A 222 -3.77 -9.21 3.71
N TYR A 223 -2.56 -9.40 3.17
CA TYR A 223 -1.42 -9.87 3.93
C TYR A 223 -1.07 -8.94 5.09
N ILE A 224 -1.02 -7.62 4.86
CA ILE A 224 -0.72 -6.63 5.91
C ILE A 224 -1.80 -6.67 7.00
N ILE A 225 -3.07 -6.69 6.62
CA ILE A 225 -4.19 -6.73 7.56
C ILE A 225 -4.19 -8.04 8.36
N SER A 226 -3.97 -9.17 7.67
CA SER A 226 -3.95 -10.48 8.32
C SER A 226 -2.81 -10.60 9.33
N LEU A 227 -1.65 -10.02 9.03
CA LEU A 227 -0.54 -9.92 9.99
C LEU A 227 -0.86 -9.00 11.17
N ALA A 228 -1.53 -7.86 10.92
CA ALA A 228 -1.86 -6.91 11.96
C ALA A 228 -2.89 -7.47 12.96
N PHE A 229 -3.90 -8.19 12.48
CA PHE A 229 -4.93 -8.81 13.33
C PHE A 229 -4.59 -10.24 13.79
N GLY A 230 -3.62 -10.91 13.17
CA GLY A 230 -3.25 -12.28 13.53
C GLY A 230 -4.25 -13.36 13.09
N TYR A 231 -5.09 -13.08 12.09
CA TYR A 231 -5.97 -14.05 11.44
C TYR A 231 -6.22 -13.67 9.98
N PHE A 232 -6.62 -14.64 9.16
CA PHE A 232 -6.97 -14.42 7.75
C PHE A 232 -8.48 -14.27 7.58
N TYR A 233 -8.92 -13.12 7.06
CA TYR A 233 -10.33 -12.88 6.77
C TYR A 233 -10.47 -12.00 5.51
N PRO A 234 -10.62 -12.61 4.30
CA PRO A 234 -10.32 -11.99 3.01
C PRO A 234 -11.37 -11.00 2.48
N ILE A 235 -11.94 -10.17 3.35
CA ILE A 235 -12.96 -9.18 2.99
C ILE A 235 -12.37 -8.08 2.12
N LEU A 236 -11.21 -7.55 2.50
CA LEU A 236 -10.54 -6.53 1.69
C LEU A 236 -10.12 -7.10 0.34
N PHE A 237 -9.57 -8.33 0.31
CA PHE A 237 -9.25 -9.00 -0.95
C PHE A 237 -10.45 -9.09 -1.89
N ILE A 238 -11.60 -9.58 -1.41
CA ILE A 238 -12.82 -9.72 -2.22
C ILE A 238 -13.29 -8.34 -2.73
N GLN A 239 -13.31 -7.33 -1.86
CA GLN A 239 -13.77 -6.00 -2.23
C GLN A 239 -12.84 -5.33 -3.26
N PHE A 240 -11.53 -5.46 -3.10
CA PHE A 240 -10.56 -4.80 -3.98
C PHE A 240 -10.36 -5.57 -5.29
N ALA A 241 -10.17 -6.89 -5.24
CA ALA A 241 -9.86 -7.72 -6.40
C ALA A 241 -11.09 -8.02 -7.27
N ILE A 242 -12.25 -8.26 -6.66
CA ILE A 242 -13.46 -8.66 -7.40
C ILE A 242 -14.32 -7.43 -7.67
N LEU A 243 -14.83 -6.75 -6.63
CA LEU A 243 -15.73 -5.61 -6.81
C LEU A 243 -15.01 -4.42 -7.46
N GLY A 244 -13.77 -4.14 -7.05
CA GLY A 244 -12.94 -3.09 -7.64
C GLY A 244 -12.63 -3.34 -9.12
N PHE A 245 -12.39 -4.59 -9.53
CA PHE A 245 -12.13 -4.91 -10.93
C PHE A 245 -13.40 -4.90 -11.77
N ILE A 246 -14.49 -5.52 -11.30
CA ILE A 246 -15.79 -5.52 -12.00
C ILE A 246 -16.28 -4.09 -12.23
N SER A 247 -16.23 -3.25 -11.19
CA SER A 247 -16.64 -1.84 -11.30
C SER A 247 -15.77 -1.05 -12.28
N MET A 248 -14.48 -1.39 -12.43
CA MET A 248 -13.60 -0.79 -13.44
C MET A 248 -13.97 -1.21 -14.88
N LEU A 249 -14.56 -2.39 -15.08
CA LEU A 249 -15.01 -2.88 -16.38
C LEU A 249 -16.37 -2.29 -16.79
N ILE A 250 -17.29 -2.16 -15.84
CA ILE A 250 -18.66 -1.69 -16.08
C ILE A 250 -18.70 -0.17 -16.24
N LEU A 251 -17.95 0.56 -15.41
CA LEU A 251 -18.01 2.02 -15.41
C LEU A 251 -17.20 2.60 -16.57
N PRO A 252 -17.78 3.52 -17.35
CA PRO A 252 -17.08 4.13 -18.47
C PRO A 252 -15.85 4.92 -17.98
N GLN A 253 -14.69 4.64 -18.57
CA GLN A 253 -13.40 5.20 -18.14
C GLN A 253 -13.24 6.71 -18.42
N ARG A 254 -14.13 7.30 -19.21
CA ARG A 254 -14.09 8.70 -19.64
C ARG A 254 -15.48 9.33 -19.68
N THR A 255 -16.11 9.49 -18.53
CA THR A 255 -17.31 10.32 -18.37
C THR A 255 -17.05 11.39 -17.33
N GLN A 256 -17.43 12.63 -17.65
CA GLN A 256 -17.36 13.78 -16.74
C GLN A 256 -18.68 13.95 -15.95
N ASN A 257 -19.36 12.84 -15.67
CA ASN A 257 -20.66 12.88 -15.01
C ASN A 257 -20.48 12.83 -13.48
N ASN A 258 -20.98 13.86 -12.80
CA ASN A 258 -20.95 13.98 -11.35
C ASN A 258 -21.67 12.82 -10.64
N ALA A 259 -22.64 12.16 -11.29
CA ALA A 259 -23.30 10.98 -10.73
C ALA A 259 -22.31 9.84 -10.43
N PHE A 260 -21.27 9.67 -11.25
CA PHE A 260 -20.25 8.65 -10.99
C PHE A 260 -19.30 9.03 -9.86
N ASN A 261 -19.06 10.32 -9.65
CA ASN A 261 -18.34 10.78 -8.47
C ASN A 261 -19.11 10.45 -7.19
N VAL A 262 -20.42 10.73 -7.16
CA VAL A 262 -21.30 10.36 -6.04
C VAL A 262 -21.30 8.83 -5.82
N PHE A 263 -21.35 8.05 -6.90
CA PHE A 263 -21.26 6.58 -6.81
C PHE A 263 -19.93 6.10 -6.19
N ILE A 264 -18.80 6.69 -6.59
CA ILE A 264 -17.48 6.36 -6.02
C ILE A 264 -17.44 6.73 -4.53
N TRP A 265 -17.95 7.89 -4.14
CA TRP A 265 -18.04 8.28 -2.73
C TRP A 265 -18.91 7.32 -1.91
N ALA A 266 -20.10 7.01 -2.40
CA ALA A 266 -21.02 6.09 -1.73
C ALA A 266 -20.41 4.70 -1.56
N SER A 267 -19.79 4.16 -2.61
CA SER A 267 -19.13 2.85 -2.57
C SER A 267 -17.89 2.82 -1.68
N LEU A 268 -17.10 3.90 -1.64
CA LEU A 268 -15.95 4.03 -0.76
C LEU A 268 -16.38 4.10 0.72
N PHE A 269 -17.41 4.88 1.05
CA PHE A 269 -17.94 4.97 2.41
C PHE A 269 -18.58 3.66 2.89
N VAL A 270 -19.48 3.07 2.09
CA VAL A 270 -20.10 1.78 2.42
C VAL A 270 -19.03 0.69 2.52
N GLY A 271 -18.06 0.71 1.62
CA GLY A 271 -16.93 -0.22 1.62
C GLY A 271 -16.10 -0.16 2.90
N LEU A 272 -15.76 1.04 3.36
CA LEU A 272 -15.05 1.22 4.64
C LEU A 272 -15.90 0.79 5.82
N GLY A 273 -17.19 1.14 5.84
CA GLY A 273 -18.13 0.71 6.88
C GLY A 273 -18.21 -0.82 6.96
N MET A 274 -18.27 -1.48 5.81
CA MET A 274 -18.28 -2.95 5.70
C MET A 274 -16.98 -3.57 6.21
N GLN A 275 -15.82 -3.04 5.85
CA GLN A 275 -14.52 -3.50 6.35
C GLN A 275 -14.42 -3.36 7.87
N MET A 276 -14.71 -2.17 8.39
CA MET A 276 -14.65 -1.89 9.83
C MET A 276 -15.59 -2.83 10.61
N CYS A 277 -16.80 -3.05 10.09
CA CYS A 277 -17.77 -3.96 10.69
C CYS A 277 -17.26 -5.40 10.70
N LEU A 278 -16.94 -5.94 9.54
CA LEU A 278 -16.60 -7.35 9.37
C LEU A 278 -15.29 -7.75 10.07
N TYR A 279 -14.24 -6.93 9.99
CA TYR A 279 -13.01 -7.21 10.72
C TYR A 279 -13.22 -7.11 12.24
N SER A 280 -13.98 -6.13 12.73
CA SER A 280 -14.24 -6.00 14.16
C SER A 280 -15.07 -7.16 14.70
N ILE A 281 -16.10 -7.59 13.97
CA ILE A 281 -16.92 -8.76 14.35
C ILE A 281 -16.04 -10.01 14.49
N GLU A 282 -15.18 -10.27 13.52
CA GLU A 282 -14.26 -11.41 13.57
C GLU A 282 -13.28 -11.32 14.75
N TRP A 283 -12.75 -10.12 15.02
CA TRP A 283 -11.87 -9.87 16.17
C TRP A 283 -12.55 -10.17 17.52
N TYR A 284 -13.78 -9.70 17.72
CA TYR A 284 -14.55 -9.96 18.95
C TYR A 284 -15.03 -11.41 19.05
N ALA A 285 -15.43 -12.03 17.93
CA ALA A 285 -15.76 -13.46 17.89
C ALA A 285 -14.57 -14.32 18.33
N ARG A 286 -13.34 -13.97 17.93
CA ARG A 286 -12.13 -14.68 18.35
C ARG A 286 -11.77 -14.53 19.82
N GLN A 287 -12.17 -13.43 20.46
CA GLN A 287 -11.97 -13.23 21.90
C GLN A 287 -13.01 -14.00 22.73
N ASN A 288 -14.26 -14.05 22.27
CA ASN A 288 -15.36 -14.62 23.07
C ASN A 288 -15.55 -16.13 22.83
N CYS A 289 -15.15 -16.63 21.66
CA CYS A 289 -15.31 -18.04 21.30
C CYS A 289 -13.99 -18.82 21.44
N PRO A 290 -14.01 -20.02 22.04
CA PRO A 290 -12.82 -20.88 22.17
C PRO A 290 -12.31 -21.32 20.79
N ARG A 291 -11.05 -21.77 20.75
CA ARG A 291 -10.43 -22.32 19.53
C ARG A 291 -11.18 -23.59 19.11
N SER A 292 -11.70 -23.59 17.89
CA SER A 292 -12.41 -24.76 17.32
C SER A 292 -11.45 -25.86 16.87
N VAL A 293 -10.24 -25.49 16.41
CA VAL A 293 -9.21 -26.42 15.91
C VAL A 293 -7.85 -26.05 16.47
N ASN A 294 -7.06 -27.04 16.89
CA ASN A 294 -5.67 -26.82 17.31
C ASN A 294 -4.74 -26.78 16.08
N GLY A 295 -3.95 -25.72 15.93
CA GLY A 295 -2.91 -25.60 14.90
C GLY A 295 -3.11 -24.43 13.92
N ALA A 296 -2.35 -24.43 12.82
CA ALA A 296 -2.32 -23.34 11.84
C ALA A 296 -3.65 -23.13 11.08
N LEU A 297 -4.54 -24.13 11.09
CA LEU A 297 -5.86 -24.03 10.44
C LEU A 297 -6.81 -23.05 11.14
N ASP A 298 -6.64 -22.81 12.45
CA ASP A 298 -7.44 -21.81 13.20
C ASP A 298 -7.23 -20.38 12.67
N TYR A 299 -6.10 -20.14 11.99
CA TYR A 299 -5.80 -18.86 11.34
C TYR A 299 -6.73 -18.57 10.16
N PHE A 300 -7.16 -19.61 9.43
CA PHE A 300 -7.96 -19.47 8.20
C PHE A 300 -9.46 -19.67 8.41
N ILE A 301 -9.89 -20.22 9.55
CA ILE A 301 -11.30 -20.49 9.83
C ILE A 301 -11.92 -19.27 10.51
N PRO A 302 -12.91 -18.60 9.90
CA PRO A 302 -13.56 -17.42 10.49
C PRO A 302 -14.49 -17.81 11.63
N ARG A 303 -14.26 -17.28 12.84
CA ARG A 303 -15.08 -17.64 14.02
C ARG A 303 -16.45 -16.95 14.02
N SER A 304 -16.56 -15.80 13.35
CA SER A 304 -17.83 -15.08 13.16
C SER A 304 -18.93 -15.90 12.47
N LEU A 305 -18.56 -16.89 11.65
CA LEU A 305 -19.51 -17.72 10.91
C LEU A 305 -19.82 -19.07 11.58
N PHE A 306 -18.87 -19.60 12.36
CA PHE A 306 -18.94 -20.97 12.87
C PHE A 306 -19.15 -21.06 14.39
N CYS A 307 -18.96 -19.98 15.14
CA CYS A 307 -19.20 -20.00 16.58
C CYS A 307 -20.70 -20.08 16.89
N ARG A 308 -21.10 -21.09 17.67
CA ARG A 308 -22.46 -21.23 18.21
C ARG A 308 -22.54 -20.61 19.60
N GLU A 309 -23.73 -20.13 19.93
CA GLU A 309 -24.02 -19.46 21.22
C GLU A 309 -23.72 -20.35 22.44
N SER A 310 -23.82 -21.68 22.28
CA SER A 310 -23.47 -22.69 23.30
C SER A 310 -21.99 -22.67 23.71
N ASP A 311 -21.12 -22.14 22.85
CA ASP A 311 -19.67 -22.23 22.99
C ASP A 311 -19.08 -20.89 23.46
N ILE A 312 -19.91 -19.86 23.65
CA ILE A 312 -19.46 -18.54 24.13
C ILE A 312 -19.00 -18.70 25.58
N ILE A 313 -17.75 -18.31 25.83
CA ILE A 313 -17.26 -18.18 27.20
C ILE A 313 -18.03 -17.01 27.81
N GLN A 314 -19.05 -17.30 28.63
CA GLN A 314 -19.66 -16.26 29.46
C GLN A 314 -18.52 -15.62 30.26
N PRO A 315 -18.42 -14.28 30.31
CA PRO A 315 -17.44 -13.63 31.16
C PRO A 315 -17.81 -13.99 32.60
N SER A 316 -17.12 -14.97 33.18
CA SER A 316 -17.07 -15.11 34.62
C SER A 316 -16.62 -13.76 35.15
N ILE A 317 -17.43 -13.18 36.04
CA ILE A 317 -17.12 -11.97 36.79
C ILE A 317 -15.83 -12.23 37.56
N SER A 318 -14.71 -12.00 36.89
CA SER A 318 -13.35 -12.12 37.41
C SER A 318 -12.73 -10.75 37.18
N ASN A 319 -13.02 -9.87 38.13
CA ASN A 319 -12.30 -8.64 38.39
C ASN A 319 -10.80 -8.82 38.14
N ASN A 320 -10.25 -8.23 37.07
CA ASN A 320 -8.84 -7.80 36.97
C ASN A 320 -8.59 -7.03 35.66
N ILE A 321 -9.43 -6.04 35.37
CA ILE A 321 -9.04 -4.91 34.51
C ILE A 321 -9.09 -3.68 35.42
N PRO A 322 -8.00 -2.91 35.58
CA PRO A 322 -8.00 -1.74 36.44
C PRO A 322 -9.10 -0.78 35.97
N LYS A 323 -9.97 -0.37 36.90
CA LYS A 323 -11.07 0.59 36.71
C LYS A 323 -10.64 1.98 36.19
N PHE A 324 -9.35 2.20 35.94
CA PHE A 324 -8.79 3.52 35.60
C PHE A 324 -9.03 3.96 34.14
N LEU A 325 -9.55 3.08 33.26
CA LEU A 325 -9.81 3.40 31.85
C LEU A 325 -11.29 3.74 31.54
N TYR A 326 -12.16 3.77 32.55
CA TYR A 326 -13.58 4.08 32.36
C TYR A 326 -13.95 5.55 32.59
N ASP A 327 -13.09 6.34 33.23
CA ASP A 327 -13.37 7.74 33.59
C ASP A 327 -12.37 8.74 32.97
N LEU A 328 -12.15 8.66 31.66
CA LEU A 328 -11.51 9.72 30.87
C LEU A 328 -12.18 9.90 29.50
#